data_AF-A0A9D4GZI4-F1
#
_entry.id   AF-A0A9D4GZI4-F1
#
_cell.length_a   1.000
_cell.length_b   1.000
_cell.length_c   1.000
_cell.angle_alpha   90.00
_cell.angle_beta   90.00
_cell.angle_gamma   90.00
#
_symmetry.space_group_name_H-M   'P 1'
#
loop_
_entity.id
_entity.type
_entity.pdbx_description
1 polymer ?
#
loop_
_entity_poly.entity_id
_entity_poly.type
_entity_poly.pdbx_seq_one_letter_code
_entity_poly.pdbx_strand_id
1 'polypeptide(L)'
;MLQQVCKVIEDIFNDSSDTSSSSDSSESSDSSNSSAGVDFSCDREHKKMKRIYLQKLSQKPIKSVLKRGIRSVRDFINPPAKSAKCHAAGVKCDICNQDPIRGDRRTCKQCKDYHICFRCYKGAKKYTKLKFKKIKAKAHK
;
A
#
# COMPACT_ATOMS: atom_id res chain seq x y z
N MET A 1 37.68 -0.18 6.35
CA MET A 1 36.70 0.55 5.50
C MET A 1 35.26 0.00 5.64
N LEU A 2 35.03 -1.32 5.62
CA LEU A 2 33.66 -1.89 5.75
C LEU A 2 33.08 -1.88 7.17
N GLN A 3 33.89 -1.85 8.22
CA GLN A 3 33.40 -1.80 9.62
C GLN A 3 32.85 -0.42 10.04
N GLN A 4 33.24 0.66 9.36
CA GLN A 4 32.76 2.02 9.65
C GLN A 4 31.34 2.25 9.11
N VAL A 5 30.97 1.58 8.01
CA VAL A 5 29.65 1.72 7.39
C VAL A 5 28.55 1.04 8.22
N CYS A 6 28.87 -0.04 8.94
CA CYS A 6 27.88 -0.73 9.79
C CYS A 6 27.48 0.11 11.02
N LYS A 7 28.42 0.85 11.64
CA LYS A 7 28.13 1.71 12.79
C LYS A 7 27.16 2.85 12.45
N VAL A 8 27.37 3.51 11.32
CA VAL A 8 26.50 4.62 10.88
C VAL A 8 25.06 4.14 10.64
N ILE A 9 24.85 2.88 10.26
CA ILE A 9 23.50 2.34 10.02
C ILE A 9 22.78 1.98 11.34
N GLU A 10 23.49 1.54 12.38
CA GLU A 10 22.90 1.27 13.70
C GLU A 10 22.52 2.57 14.43
N ASP A 11 23.32 3.63 14.29
CA ASP A 11 23.04 4.93 14.92
C ASP A 11 21.78 5.60 14.33
N ILE A 12 21.48 5.39 13.04
CA ILE A 12 20.26 5.93 12.39
C ILE A 12 18.98 5.25 12.90
N PHE A 13 19.06 3.99 13.36
CA PHE A 13 17.87 3.23 13.78
C PHE A 13 17.54 3.35 15.26
N ASN A 14 18.47 3.81 16.11
CA ASN A 14 18.27 3.93 17.56
C ASN A 14 17.75 5.30 18.02
N ASP A 15 17.66 6.31 17.15
CA ASP A 15 17.28 7.68 17.51
C ASP A 15 15.77 7.97 17.41
N SER A 16 14.92 6.93 17.33
CA SER A 16 13.45 7.07 17.15
C SER A 16 12.61 6.57 18.32
N SER A 17 13.23 6.21 19.45
CA SER A 17 12.55 5.88 20.70
C SER A 17 12.92 6.91 21.76
N ASP A 18 12.22 8.04 21.78
CA ASP A 18 11.73 8.71 22.99
C ASP A 18 11.21 10.12 22.66
N THR A 19 9.90 10.32 22.78
CA THR A 19 9.21 11.50 23.37
C THR A 19 7.76 11.55 22.92
N SER A 20 6.86 11.07 23.79
CA SER A 20 5.66 11.82 24.24
C SER A 20 4.71 10.87 24.95
N SER A 21 4.97 10.67 26.24
CA SER A 21 3.90 10.43 27.21
C SER A 21 3.23 11.76 27.53
N SER A 22 2.00 11.94 27.07
CA SER A 22 1.03 12.80 27.76
C SER A 22 -0.31 12.07 27.74
N SER A 23 -0.61 11.48 28.89
CA SER A 23 -1.92 11.05 29.32
C SER A 23 -2.86 12.26 29.40
N ASP A 24 -4.02 12.17 28.75
CA ASP A 24 -5.23 12.77 29.31
C ASP A 24 -6.42 11.83 29.04
N SER A 25 -7.02 11.43 30.15
CA SER A 25 -8.23 10.63 30.22
C SER A 25 -9.43 11.54 30.00
N SER A 26 -10.28 11.20 29.05
CA SER A 26 -11.71 11.50 29.16
C SER A 26 -12.50 10.40 28.49
N GLU A 27 -13.18 9.64 29.34
CA GLU A 27 -14.32 8.81 28.98
C GLU A 27 -15.38 9.69 28.33
N SER A 28 -15.81 9.32 27.14
CA SER A 28 -17.19 9.56 26.71
C SER A 28 -17.62 8.38 25.85
N SER A 29 -18.37 7.52 26.52
CA SER A 29 -19.35 6.65 25.91
C SER A 29 -20.30 7.48 25.05
N ASP A 30 -20.22 7.33 23.73
CA ASP A 30 -21.37 7.55 22.88
C ASP A 30 -21.54 6.40 21.89
N SER A 31 -22.49 5.55 22.29
CA SER A 31 -23.22 4.69 21.38
C SER A 31 -24.05 5.58 20.47
N SER A 32 -23.86 5.49 19.15
CA SER A 32 -24.91 5.44 18.12
C SER A 32 -24.36 5.74 16.72
N ASN A 33 -24.53 4.75 15.83
CA ASN A 33 -24.91 4.91 14.43
C ASN A 33 -23.95 5.69 13.51
N SER A 34 -23.21 5.02 12.63
CA SER A 34 -23.83 4.54 11.39
C SER A 34 -23.09 3.35 10.79
N SER A 35 -23.86 2.29 10.59
CA SER A 35 -23.60 1.09 9.82
C SER A 35 -23.14 1.40 8.38
N ALA A 36 -21.89 1.81 8.18
CA ALA A 36 -21.24 1.58 6.90
C ALA A 36 -20.87 0.10 6.89
N GLY A 37 -21.70 -0.75 6.28
CA GLY A 37 -21.56 -2.21 6.24
C GLY A 37 -20.18 -2.69 5.76
N VAL A 38 -19.20 -2.67 6.66
CA VAL A 38 -17.90 -3.28 6.48
C VAL A 38 -18.12 -4.77 6.66
N ASP A 39 -18.31 -5.44 5.53
CA ASP A 39 -18.40 -6.89 5.47
C ASP A 39 -17.11 -7.49 6.06
N PHE A 40 -17.16 -7.89 7.35
CA PHE A 40 -16.02 -8.38 8.13
C PHE A 40 -15.29 -9.55 7.43
N SER A 41 -16.00 -10.30 6.59
CA SER A 41 -15.47 -11.37 5.76
C SER A 41 -14.42 -10.88 4.76
N CYS A 42 -14.63 -9.69 4.19
CA CYS A 42 -13.77 -9.11 3.16
C CYS A 42 -12.45 -8.56 3.74
N ASP A 43 -12.46 -8.03 4.96
CA ASP A 43 -11.26 -7.51 5.63
C ASP A 43 -10.21 -8.59 5.93
N ARG A 44 -10.64 -9.75 6.46
CA ARG A 44 -9.72 -10.88 6.75
C ARG A 44 -8.99 -11.34 5.49
N GLU A 45 -9.69 -11.43 4.37
CA GLU A 45 -9.11 -11.82 3.08
C GLU A 45 -8.17 -10.75 2.51
N HIS A 46 -8.48 -9.46 2.69
CA HIS A 46 -7.57 -8.37 2.31
C HIS A 46 -6.28 -8.36 3.13
N LYS A 47 -6.38 -8.53 4.45
CA LYS A 47 -5.22 -8.66 5.34
C LYS A 47 -4.37 -9.86 4.94
N LYS A 48 -4.99 -11.01 4.64
CA LYS A 48 -4.31 -12.19 4.11
C LYS A 48 -3.57 -11.91 2.80
N MET A 49 -4.20 -11.23 1.85
CA MET A 49 -3.54 -10.84 0.60
C MET A 49 -2.32 -9.95 0.83
N LYS A 50 -2.45 -8.95 1.71
CA LYS A 50 -1.36 -8.03 2.05
C LYS A 50 -0.17 -8.79 2.65
N ARG A 51 -0.43 -9.70 3.60
CA ARG A 51 0.60 -10.58 4.19
C ARG A 51 1.32 -11.42 3.13
N ILE A 52 0.57 -12.12 2.27
CA ILE A 52 1.16 -12.98 1.22
C ILE A 52 1.99 -12.15 0.23
N TYR A 53 1.52 -10.96 -0.14
CA TYR A 53 2.29 -10.07 -1.00
C TYR A 53 3.60 -9.64 -0.34
N LEU A 54 3.57 -9.19 0.92
CA LEU A 54 4.76 -8.77 1.67
C LEU A 54 5.74 -9.92 1.88
N GLN A 55 5.26 -11.12 2.22
CA GLN A 55 6.09 -12.32 2.31
C GLN A 55 6.78 -12.65 0.98
N LYS A 56 6.09 -12.47 -0.15
CA LYS A 56 6.71 -12.63 -1.48
C LYS A 56 7.63 -11.47 -1.86
N LEU A 57 7.57 -10.34 -1.17
CA LEU A 57 8.56 -9.28 -1.34
C LEU A 57 9.86 -9.62 -0.63
N SER A 58 9.77 -10.16 0.60
CA SER A 58 10.96 -10.55 1.36
C SER A 58 11.72 -11.72 0.73
N GLN A 59 11.02 -12.63 0.05
CA GLN A 59 11.65 -13.75 -0.67
C GLN A 59 12.35 -13.35 -1.98
N LYS A 60 12.23 -12.08 -2.41
CA LYS A 60 12.82 -11.65 -3.68
C LYS A 60 14.23 -11.12 -3.47
N PRO A 61 15.12 -11.26 -4.48
CA PRO A 61 16.47 -10.73 -4.38
C PRO A 61 16.43 -9.22 -4.15
N ILE A 62 17.30 -8.72 -3.25
CA ILE A 62 17.38 -7.31 -2.83
C ILE A 62 17.42 -6.36 -4.02
N LYS A 63 18.20 -6.70 -5.08
CA LYS A 63 18.28 -5.93 -6.34
C LYS A 63 16.90 -5.67 -6.95
N SER A 64 15.96 -6.61 -6.86
CA SER A 64 14.60 -6.49 -7.41
C SER A 64 13.65 -5.67 -6.52
N VAL A 65 13.93 -5.60 -5.22
CA VAL A 65 13.22 -4.76 -4.25
C VAL A 65 13.69 -3.32 -4.42
N LEU A 66 15.01 -3.11 -4.42
CA LEU A 66 15.65 -1.81 -4.63
C LEU A 66 15.25 -1.19 -5.97
N LYS A 67 15.23 -1.97 -7.07
CA LYS A 67 14.77 -1.49 -8.38
C LYS A 67 13.32 -0.99 -8.35
N ARG A 68 12.47 -1.50 -7.45
CA ARG A 68 11.10 -0.96 -7.27
C ARG A 68 11.09 0.32 -6.45
N GLY A 69 11.87 0.38 -5.37
CA GLY A 69 12.04 1.61 -4.59
C GLY A 69 12.52 2.76 -5.48
N ILE A 70 13.62 2.54 -6.20
CA ILE A 70 14.19 3.51 -7.15
C ILE A 70 13.17 3.90 -8.23
N ARG A 71 12.37 2.95 -8.73
CA ARG A 71 11.32 3.27 -9.70
C ARG A 71 10.26 4.19 -9.08
N SER A 72 9.78 3.91 -7.87
CA SER A 72 8.83 4.77 -7.16
C SER A 72 9.39 6.18 -6.92
N VAL A 73 10.66 6.30 -6.53
CA VAL A 73 11.31 7.61 -6.31
C VAL A 73 11.46 8.35 -7.63
N ARG A 74 11.96 7.70 -8.69
CA ARG A 74 12.06 8.28 -10.03
C ARG A 74 10.71 8.75 -10.53
N ASP A 75 9.69 7.95 -10.31
CA ASP A 75 8.31 8.19 -10.73
C ASP A 75 7.66 9.40 -10.03
N PHE A 76 8.19 9.76 -8.85
CA PHE A 76 7.80 10.94 -8.08
C PHE A 76 8.57 12.18 -8.54
N ILE A 77 9.89 12.09 -8.69
CA ILE A 77 10.76 13.20 -9.15
C ILE A 77 10.48 13.54 -10.61
N ASN A 78 10.32 12.53 -11.45
CA ASN A 78 10.07 12.62 -12.88
C ASN A 78 8.75 11.91 -13.19
N PRO A 79 7.60 12.60 -12.98
CA PRO A 79 6.31 12.03 -13.32
C PRO A 79 6.30 11.67 -14.81
N PRO A 80 5.74 10.50 -15.18
CA PRO A 80 5.70 10.09 -16.58
C PRO A 80 4.91 11.11 -17.39
N ALA A 81 5.38 11.41 -18.60
CA ALA A 81 4.75 12.37 -19.51
C ALA A 81 3.24 12.12 -19.65
N LYS A 82 2.49 13.19 -19.96
CA LYS A 82 1.01 13.30 -20.02
C LYS A 82 0.24 12.17 -20.73
N SER A 83 0.91 11.25 -21.42
CA SER A 83 0.33 10.07 -22.08
C SER A 83 0.25 8.82 -21.19
N ALA A 84 0.83 8.82 -19.99
CA ALA A 84 0.71 7.68 -19.08
C ALA A 84 -0.73 7.57 -18.54
N LYS A 85 -1.44 6.51 -18.95
CA LYS A 85 -2.76 6.16 -18.43
C LYS A 85 -2.66 5.87 -16.92
N CYS A 86 -3.08 6.83 -16.11
CA CYS A 86 -3.08 6.77 -14.66
C CYS A 86 -4.49 7.03 -14.13
N HIS A 87 -4.81 6.52 -12.94
CA HIS A 87 -6.02 6.96 -12.24
C HIS A 87 -5.79 8.36 -11.65
N ALA A 88 -6.89 9.04 -11.31
CA ALA A 88 -6.83 10.31 -10.58
C ALA A 88 -6.02 10.16 -9.28
N ALA A 89 -5.36 11.24 -8.88
CA ALA A 89 -4.70 11.35 -7.58
C ALA A 89 -5.69 11.09 -6.43
N GLY A 90 -5.20 10.57 -5.31
CA GLY A 90 -6.03 10.18 -4.15
C GLY A 90 -6.51 8.74 -4.20
N VAL A 91 -6.11 7.97 -5.21
CA VAL A 91 -6.39 6.54 -5.32
C VAL A 91 -5.08 5.77 -5.21
N LYS A 92 -4.82 5.28 -4.00
CA LYS A 92 -3.66 4.46 -3.68
C LYS A 92 -3.96 2.96 -3.76
N CYS A 93 -2.92 2.18 -4.01
CA CYS A 93 -2.97 0.72 -3.89
C CYS A 93 -2.83 0.31 -2.42
N ASP A 94 -3.82 -0.37 -1.84
CA ASP A 94 -3.81 -0.77 -0.40
C ASP A 94 -2.73 -1.80 -0.03
N ILE A 95 -2.11 -2.41 -1.04
CA ILE A 95 -1.07 -3.42 -0.87
C ILE A 95 0.33 -2.80 -0.93
N CYS A 96 0.61 -1.95 -1.93
CA CYS A 96 1.95 -1.43 -2.18
C CYS A 96 2.06 0.09 -2.03
N ASN A 97 0.99 0.75 -1.58
CA ASN A 97 0.89 2.19 -1.37
C ASN A 97 1.23 3.05 -2.59
N GLN A 98 1.16 2.48 -3.79
CA GLN A 98 1.39 3.23 -5.03
C GLN A 98 0.24 4.22 -5.24
N ASP A 99 0.56 5.51 -5.33
CA ASP A 99 -0.37 6.61 -5.58
C ASP A 99 0.25 7.60 -6.58
N PRO A 100 -0.46 7.97 -7.68
CA PRO A 100 -1.67 7.33 -8.18
C PRO A 100 -1.43 5.92 -8.73
N ILE A 101 -2.46 5.07 -8.69
CA ILE A 101 -2.41 3.77 -9.37
C ILE A 101 -2.23 3.98 -10.88
N ARG A 102 -1.18 3.38 -11.44
CA ARG A 102 -0.87 3.42 -12.87
C ARG A 102 -1.50 2.24 -13.62
N GLY A 103 -2.04 2.51 -14.80
CA GLY A 103 -2.72 1.52 -15.63
C GLY A 103 -4.04 1.04 -15.04
N ASP A 104 -4.36 -0.24 -15.21
CA ASP A 104 -5.62 -0.78 -14.72
C ASP A 104 -5.65 -0.88 -13.18
N ARG A 105 -6.68 -0.29 -12.57
CA ARG A 105 -7.00 -0.45 -11.15
C ARG A 105 -7.99 -1.60 -11.00
N ARG A 106 -7.89 -2.32 -9.89
CA ARG A 106 -8.85 -3.35 -9.47
C ARG A 106 -9.46 -2.90 -8.16
N THR A 107 -10.79 -2.82 -8.11
CA THR A 107 -11.53 -2.58 -6.87
C THR A 107 -12.20 -3.87 -6.42
N CYS A 108 -12.21 -4.13 -5.11
CA CYS A 108 -13.02 -5.24 -4.59
C CYS A 108 -14.50 -4.99 -4.92
N LYS A 109 -15.25 -6.04 -5.23
CA LYS A 109 -16.70 -5.94 -5.47
C LYS A 109 -17.52 -5.97 -4.18
N GLN A 110 -16.95 -6.52 -3.11
CA GLN A 110 -17.60 -6.71 -1.81
C GLN A 110 -17.27 -5.58 -0.84
N CYS A 111 -16.06 -5.02 -0.94
CA CYS A 111 -15.62 -3.89 -0.14
C CYS A 111 -15.71 -2.57 -0.93
N LYS A 112 -16.18 -1.52 -0.26
CA LYS A 112 -16.38 -0.18 -0.83
C LYS A 112 -15.07 0.51 -1.21
N ASP A 113 -14.06 0.40 -0.33
CA ASP A 113 -12.86 1.25 -0.40
C ASP A 113 -11.54 0.47 -0.51
N TYR A 114 -11.57 -0.68 -1.18
CA TYR A 114 -10.36 -1.47 -1.41
C TYR A 114 -9.92 -1.44 -2.88
N HIS A 115 -8.78 -0.81 -3.13
CA HIS A 115 -8.20 -0.55 -4.44
C HIS A 115 -6.79 -1.11 -4.53
N ILE A 116 -6.53 -1.88 -5.59
CA ILE A 116 -5.21 -2.46 -5.82
C ILE A 116 -4.79 -2.24 -7.27
N CYS A 117 -3.49 -2.04 -7.47
CA CYS A 117 -2.92 -1.96 -8.81
C CYS A 117 -2.93 -3.33 -9.49
N PHE A 118 -2.91 -3.37 -10.82
CA PHE A 118 -2.88 -4.61 -11.60
C PHE A 118 -1.76 -5.57 -11.18
N ARG A 119 -0.59 -5.05 -10.80
CA ARG A 119 0.56 -5.86 -10.37
C ARG A 119 0.28 -6.61 -9.07
N CYS A 120 -0.22 -5.91 -8.05
CA CYS A 120 -0.59 -6.53 -6.77
C CYS A 120 -1.75 -7.51 -6.96
N TYR A 121 -2.75 -7.17 -7.78
CA TYR A 121 -3.82 -8.09 -8.14
C TYR A 121 -3.28 -9.38 -8.77
N LYS A 122 -2.39 -9.30 -9.77
CA LYS A 122 -1.83 -10.49 -10.44
C LYS A 122 -1.06 -11.38 -9.45
N GLY A 123 -0.35 -10.78 -8.49
CA GLY A 123 0.39 -11.51 -7.46
C GLY A 123 -0.48 -12.17 -6.39
N ALA A 124 -1.61 -11.55 -6.05
CA ALA A 124 -2.47 -11.96 -4.93
C ALA A 124 -3.74 -12.72 -5.35
N LYS A 125 -4.18 -12.61 -6.61
CA LYS A 125 -5.41 -13.26 -7.14
C LYS A 125 -5.48 -14.75 -6.85
N LYS A 126 -4.34 -15.45 -6.84
CA LYS A 126 -4.27 -16.89 -6.55
C LYS A 126 -4.61 -17.27 -5.10
N TYR A 127 -4.59 -16.30 -4.19
CA TYR A 127 -4.66 -16.54 -2.75
C TYR A 127 -5.92 -15.98 -2.10
N THR A 128 -6.82 -15.41 -2.90
CA THR A 128 -8.06 -14.82 -2.42
C THR A 128 -9.22 -15.34 -3.25
N LYS A 129 -10.37 -15.48 -2.58
CA LYS A 129 -11.66 -15.78 -3.24
C LYS A 129 -12.41 -14.51 -3.63
N LEU A 130 -11.88 -13.33 -3.26
CA LEU A 130 -12.53 -12.05 -3.50
C LEU A 130 -12.61 -11.74 -5.00
N LYS A 131 -13.77 -11.20 -5.41
CA LYS A 131 -14.02 -10.78 -6.78
C LYS A 131 -13.62 -9.31 -6.95
N PHE A 132 -12.86 -9.02 -8.00
CA PHE A 132 -12.40 -7.66 -8.30
C PHE A 132 -13.00 -7.14 -9.61
N LYS A 133 -13.51 -5.91 -9.61
CA LYS A 133 -13.92 -5.17 -10.80
C LYS A 133 -12.72 -4.43 -11.39
N LYS A 134 -12.57 -4.50 -12.72
CA LYS A 134 -11.56 -3.73 -13.46
C LYS A 134 -12.05 -2.29 -13.63
N ILE A 135 -11.18 -1.33 -13.35
CA ILE A 135 -11.39 0.10 -13.63
C ILE A 135 -10.25 0.53 -14.56
N LYS A 136 -10.59 0.91 -15.80
CA LYS A 136 -9.61 1.40 -16.78
C LYS A 136 -9.11 2.77 -16.34
N ALA A 137 -7.80 3.00 -16.47
CA ALA A 137 -7.25 4.35 -16.31
C ALA A 137 -7.76 5.25 -17.43
N LYS A 138 -8.01 6.52 -17.09
CA LYS A 138 -8.28 7.58 -18.06
C LYS A 138 -6.96 8.27 -18.40
N ALA A 139 -6.87 8.88 -19.57
CA ALA A 139 -5.76 9.79 -19.83
C ALA A 139 -5.93 11.02 -18.92
N HIS A 140 -4.82 11.52 -18.36
CA HIS A 140 -4.81 12.86 -17.79
C HIS A 140 -4.99 13.83 -18.97
N LYS A 141 -6.10 14.56 -18.98
CA LYS A 141 -6.38 15.58 -20.00
C LYS A 141 -5.58 16.84 -19.67
#